data_AF-A0A0G0NLU4-F1
#
_entry.id   AF-A0A0G0NLU4-F1
#
_cell.length_a   1.000
_cell.length_b   1.000
_cell.length_c   1.000
_cell.angle_alpha   90.00
_cell.angle_beta   90.00
_cell.angle_gamma   90.00
#
_symmetry.space_group_name_H-M   'P 1'
#
loop_
_entity.id
_entity.type
_entity.pdbx_description
1 polymer ?
#
loop_
_entity_poly.entity_id
_entity_poly.type
_entity_poly.pdbx_seq_one_letter_code
_entity_poly.pdbx_strand_id
1 'polypeptide(L)' 'MTTNNYSARVKANNKQRITLFVNPSIAKQARAQAVVDEISLTSIVEKALIAYLPNETIIKKANI' A
#
# COMPACT_ATOMS: atom_id res chain seq x y z
N MET A 1 14.87 -25.20 -34.57
CA MET A 1 14.89 -24.61 -33.21
C MET A 1 14.23 -23.24 -33.30
N THR A 2 12.96 -23.12 -32.90
CA THR A 2 12.24 -21.84 -32.85
C THR A 2 12.15 -21.41 -31.39
N THR A 3 12.81 -20.31 -31.04
CA THR A 3 12.73 -19.69 -29.72
C THR A 3 11.63 -18.63 -29.74
N ASN A 4 10.58 -18.89 -28.96
CA ASN A 4 9.43 -18.01 -28.87
C ASN A 4 9.72 -16.98 -27.77
N ASN A 5 10.11 -15.77 -28.15
CA ASN A 5 10.39 -14.69 -27.21
C ASN A 5 9.09 -14.04 -26.76
N TYR A 6 8.37 -14.69 -25.85
CA TYR A 6 7.30 -14.04 -25.09
C TYR A 6 7.92 -13.28 -23.92
N SER A 7 8.52 -12.12 -24.23
CA SER A 7 8.93 -11.15 -23.22
C SER A 7 7.66 -10.48 -22.67
N ALA A 8 7.07 -11.08 -21.64
CA ALA A 8 5.95 -10.48 -20.94
C ALA A 8 6.34 -9.07 -20.49
N ARG A 9 5.69 -8.05 -21.06
CA ARG A 9 5.88 -6.65 -20.68
C ARG A 9 5.32 -6.49 -19.27
N VAL A 10 6.16 -6.74 -18.26
CA VAL A 10 5.83 -6.46 -16.85
C VAL A 10 5.60 -4.96 -16.77
N LYS A 11 4.34 -4.52 -16.65
CA LYS A 11 4.06 -3.16 -16.18
C LYS A 11 4.73 -3.05 -14.81
N ALA A 12 5.81 -2.28 -14.72
CA ALA A 12 6.46 -1.98 -13.45
C ALA A 12 5.46 -1.21 -12.58
N ASN A 13 4.71 -1.94 -11.77
CA ASN A 13 3.97 -1.36 -10.67
C ASN A 13 5.01 -1.13 -9.57
N ASN A 14 5.42 0.11 -9.35
CA ASN A 14 6.40 0.48 -8.32
C ASN A 14 5.85 0.34 -6.88
N LYS A 15 4.66 -0.24 -6.69
CA LYS A 15 4.07 -0.50 -5.37
C LYS A 15 4.43 -1.90 -4.86
N GLN A 16 4.85 -1.95 -3.60
CA GLN A 16 5.06 -3.20 -2.86
C GLN A 16 3.71 -3.76 -2.35
N ARG A 17 3.44 -5.05 -2.59
CA ARG A 17 2.30 -5.74 -1.96
C ARG A 17 2.65 -6.13 -0.53
N ILE A 18 1.77 -5.80 0.41
CA ILE A 18 1.89 -6.14 1.84
C ILE A 18 0.60 -6.86 2.27
N THR A 19 0.73 -7.92 3.07
CA THR A 19 -0.42 -8.61 3.69
C THR A 19 -0.46 -8.28 5.17
N LEU A 20 -1.62 -7.82 5.66
CA LEU A 20 -1.83 -7.46 7.06
C LEU A 20 -3.17 -8.01 7.55
N PHE A 21 -3.20 -8.51 8.79
CA PHE A 21 -4.45 -8.83 9.49
C PHE A 21 -4.92 -7.61 10.28
N VAL A 22 -6.16 -7.18 10.04
CA VAL A 22 -6.77 -6.01 10.70
C VAL A 22 -8.14 -6.36 11.26
N ASN A 23 -8.64 -5.56 12.19
CA ASN A 23 -10.00 -5.71 12.70
C ASN A 23 -11.02 -5.59 11.53
N PRO A 24 -11.93 -6.57 11.36
CA PRO A 24 -12.92 -6.57 10.28
C PRO A 24 -13.79 -5.30 10.21
N SER A 25 -14.13 -4.72 11.37
CA SER A 25 -14.93 -3.49 11.44
C SER A 25 -14.20 -2.30 10.83
N ILE A 26 -12.89 -2.20 11.04
CA ILE A 26 -12.04 -1.14 10.45
C ILE A 26 -11.97 -1.33 8.93
N ALA A 27 -11.74 -2.57 8.46
CA ALA A 27 -11.71 -2.86 7.03
C ALA A 27 -13.05 -2.54 6.33
N LYS A 28 -14.18 -2.81 7.00
CA LYS A 28 -15.52 -2.48 6.49
C LYS A 28 -15.73 -0.97 6.38
N GLN A 29 -15.36 -0.22 7.42
CA GLN A 29 -15.47 1.24 7.42
C GLN A 29 -14.58 1.87 6.34
N ALA A 30 -13.32 1.44 6.23
CA ALA A 30 -12.40 1.96 5.22
C ALA A 30 -12.88 1.69 3.78
N ARG A 31 -13.52 0.53 3.53
CA ARG A 31 -14.16 0.25 2.23
C ARG A 31 -15.34 1.15 1.94
N ALA A 32 -16.19 1.42 2.95
CA ALA A 32 -17.31 2.35 2.78
C ALA A 32 -16.80 3.76 2.45
N GLN A 33 -15.78 4.23 3.16
CA GLN A 33 -15.15 5.52 2.91
C GLN A 33 -14.56 5.60 1.49
N ALA A 34 -13.91 4.53 1.02
CA ALA A 34 -13.34 4.48 -0.34
C ALA A 34 -14.40 4.69 -1.42
N VAL A 35 -15.61 4.16 -1.21
CA VAL A 35 -16.73 4.34 -2.14
C VAL A 35 -17.25 5.78 -2.11
N VAL A 36 -17.42 6.36 -0.92
CA VAL A 36 -17.90 7.75 -0.76
C VAL A 36 -16.93 8.75 -1.39
N ASP A 37 -15.63 8.52 -1.23
CA ASP A 37 -14.58 9.42 -1.74
C ASP A 37 -14.20 9.13 -3.20
N GLU A 38 -14.82 8.14 -3.84
CA GLU A 38 -14.49 7.67 -5.20
C GLU A 38 -12.99 7.34 -5.40
N ILE A 39 -12.32 6.83 -4.36
CA ILE A 39 -10.90 6.44 -4.39
C ILE A 39 -10.72 4.95 -4.06
N SER A 40 -9.53 4.42 -4.33
CA SER A 40 -9.21 3.04 -3.98
C SER A 40 -8.98 2.87 -2.48
N LEU A 41 -9.28 1.68 -1.93
CA LEU A 41 -8.91 1.31 -0.56
C LEU A 41 -7.39 1.43 -0.33
N THR A 42 -6.58 1.12 -1.36
CA THR A 42 -5.12 1.31 -1.32
C THR A 42 -4.75 2.77 -1.07
N SER A 43 -5.45 3.71 -1.70
CA SER A 43 -5.21 5.15 -1.52
C SER A 43 -5.57 5.61 -0.10
N ILE A 44 -6.64 5.07 0.49
CA ILE A 44 -6.98 5.36 1.91
C ILE A 44 -5.88 4.87 2.84
N VAL A 45 -5.41 3.63 2.64
CA VAL A 45 -4.34 3.06 3.47
C VAL A 45 -3.05 3.85 3.32
N GLU A 46 -2.66 4.24 2.11
CA GLU A 46 -1.48 5.07 1.87
C GLU A 46 -1.57 6.42 2.58
N LYS A 47 -2.72 7.12 2.46
CA LYS A 47 -2.96 8.39 3.17
C LYS A 47 -2.89 8.22 4.69
N ALA A 48 -3.50 7.16 5.23
CA ALA A 48 -3.48 6.88 6.67
C ALA A 48 -2.06 6.58 7.18
N LEU A 49 -1.28 5.82 6.42
CA LEU A 49 0.12 5.53 6.76
C LEU A 49 0.96 6.82 6.75
N ILE A 50 0.83 7.66 5.71
CA ILE A 50 1.53 8.94 5.63
C ILE A 50 1.12 9.87 6.78
N ALA A 51 -0.18 9.96 7.09
CA ALA A 51 -0.69 10.76 8.19
C ALA A 51 -0.19 10.29 9.57
N TYR A 52 0.18 9.02 9.69
CA TYR A 52 0.77 8.46 10.90
C TYR A 52 2.29 8.66 10.97
N LEU A 53 2.96 9.00 9.86
CA LEU A 53 4.38 9.29 9.89
C LEU A 53 4.63 10.60 10.67
N PRO A 54 5.68 10.66 11.50
CA PRO A 54 6.05 11.90 12.17
C PRO A 54 6.50 12.94 11.14
N ASN A 55 6.20 14.22 11.39
CA ASN A 55 6.64 15.34 10.54
C ASN A 55 8.17 15.39 10.39
N GLU A 56 8.89 14.95 11.42
CA GLU A 56 10.34 14.76 11.40
C GLU A 56 10.67 13.33 11.82
N THR A 57 11.29 12.57 10.92
CA THR A 57 11.79 11.24 11.23
C THR A 57 13.05 11.37 12.11
N ILE A 58 12.88 11.42 13.43
CA ILE A 58 14.01 11.34 14.36
C ILE A 58 14.51 9.89 14.36
N ILE A 59 15.47 9.58 13.48
CA ILE A 59 16.20 8.31 13.51
C ILE A 59 17.10 8.32 14.75
N LYS A 60 16.58 7.85 15.88
CA LYS A 60 17.41 7.60 17.06
C LYS A 60 18.23 6.35 16.79
N LYS A 61 19.55 6.47 16.79
CA LYS A 61 20.43 5.30 16.83
C LYS A 61 20.00 4.45 18.02
N ALA A 62 19.62 3.21 17.78
CA ALA A 62 19.43 2.27 18.86
C ALA A 62 20.80 2.08 19.53
N ASN A 63 20.93 2.54 20.78
CA ASN A 63 22.02 2.08 21.62
C ASN A 63 21.70 0.62 21.95
N ILE A 64 22.40 -0.29 21.29
CA ILE A 64 22.50 -1.70 21.65
C ILE A 64 23.80 -1.84 22.43
#